data_AF-A0AA44SHD5-F1
#
_entry.id   AF-A0AA44SHD5-F1
#
_cell.length_a   1.000
_cell.length_b   1.000
_cell.length_c   1.000
_cell.angle_alpha   90.00
_cell.angle_beta   90.00
_cell.angle_gamma   90.00
#
_symmetry.space_group_name_H-M   'P 1'
#
loop_
_entity.id
_entity.type
_entity.pdbx_description
1 polymer ?
#
loop_
_entity_poly.entity_id
_entity_poly.type
_entity_poly.pdbx_seq_one_letter_code
_entity_poly.pdbx_strand_id
1 'polypeptide(L)' 'GAKDIILGELTKRVHRIFPDADVRVKPMMTLPAINTDASKHEKEQISRTVQEMFEEADMWLVSD' A
#
# COMPACT_ATOMS: atom_id res chain seq x y z
N GLY A 1 -7.73 10.58 -8.93
CA GLY A 1 -7.72 9.42 -9.87
C GLY A 1 -7.20 8.18 -9.17
N ALA A 2 -7.11 7.03 -9.84
CA ALA A 2 -6.72 5.75 -9.20
C ALA A 2 -5.43 5.84 -8.36
N LYS A 3 -4.43 6.60 -8.82
CA LYS A 3 -3.18 6.86 -8.08
C LYS A 3 -3.43 7.46 -6.69
N ASP A 4 -4.29 8.48 -6.59
CA ASP A 4 -4.54 9.21 -5.34
C ASP A 4 -5.35 8.36 -4.37
N ILE A 5 -6.28 7.57 -4.89
CA ILE A 5 -7.09 6.62 -4.10
C ILE A 5 -6.18 5.55 -3.49
N ILE A 6 -5.32 4.92 -4.33
CA ILE A 6 -4.35 3.92 -3.86
C ILE A 6 -3.38 4.53 -2.84
N LEU A 7 -2.87 5.74 -3.10
CA LEU A 7 -1.98 6.42 -2.16
C LEU A 7 -2.66 6.65 -0.81
N GLY A 8 -3.90 7.15 -0.81
CA GLY A 8 -4.65 7.43 0.42
C GLY A 8 -4.90 6.17 1.25
N GLU A 9 -5.37 5.10 0.60
CA GLU A 9 -5.67 3.85 1.30
C GLU A 9 -4.40 3.14 1.79
N LEU A 10 -3.33 3.12 0.98
CA LEU A 10 -2.04 2.59 1.38
C LEU A 10 -1.46 3.34 2.58
N THR A 11 -1.53 4.67 2.55
CA THR A 11 -1.05 5.53 3.64
C THR A 11 -1.80 5.22 4.93
N LYS A 12 -3.14 5.16 4.88
CA LYS A 12 -4.00 4.86 6.03
C LYS A 12 -3.65 3.51 6.68
N ARG A 13 -3.47 2.46 5.89
CA ARG A 13 -3.18 1.11 6.40
C ARG A 13 -1.75 0.99 6.92
N VAL A 14 -0.77 1.54 6.21
CA VAL A 14 0.63 1.52 6.65
C VAL A 14 0.81 2.33 7.93
N HIS A 15 0.21 3.53 8.05
CA HIS A 15 0.30 4.38 9.25
C HIS A 15 -0.33 3.77 10.50
N ARG A 16 -1.27 2.84 10.35
CA ARG A 16 -1.80 2.08 11.49
C ARG A 16 -0.75 1.18 12.15
N ILE A 17 0.28 0.78 11.39
CA ILE A 17 1.38 -0.08 11.85
C ILE A 17 2.64 0.76 12.09
N PHE A 18 2.93 1.69 11.18
CA PHE A 18 4.11 2.57 11.17
C PHE A 18 3.66 4.04 11.02
N PRO A 19 3.28 4.71 12.12
CA PRO A 19 2.69 6.05 12.08
C PRO A 19 3.54 7.10 11.36
N ASP A 20 4.87 6.94 11.41
CA ASP A 20 5.84 7.90 10.88
C ASP A 20 6.35 7.53 9.48
N ALA A 21 5.79 6.51 8.83
CA ALA A 21 6.27 6.05 7.53
C ALA A 21 5.97 7.07 6.40
N ASP A 22 6.96 7.37 5.56
CA ASP A 22 6.73 8.10 4.31
C ASP A 22 6.24 7.14 3.21
N VAL A 23 5.01 7.30 2.76
CA VAL A 23 4.36 6.40 1.80
C VAL A 23 4.28 7.04 0.43
N ARG A 24 4.76 6.32 -0.59
CA ARG A 24 4.77 6.78 -1.98
C ARG A 24 4.29 5.70 -2.93
N VAL A 25 3.62 6.11 -4.00
CA VAL A 25 3.16 5.23 -5.07
C VAL A 25 3.81 5.61 -6.40
N LYS A 26 4.21 4.59 -7.17
CA LYS A 26 4.72 4.75 -8.54
C LYS A 26 3.88 3.91 -9.51
N PRO A 27 3.70 4.33 -10.77
CA PRO A 27 3.04 3.51 -11.78
C PRO A 27 3.72 2.14 -11.88
N MET A 28 2.91 1.09 -11.92
CA MET A 28 3.41 -0.27 -12.09
C MET A 28 3.71 -0.51 -13.56
N MET A 29 4.98 -0.79 -13.90
CA MET A 29 5.42 -1.05 -15.28
C MET A 29 5.65 -2.54 -15.58
N THR A 30 5.92 -3.35 -14.56
CA THR A 30 6.30 -4.77 -14.74
C THR A 30 5.65 -5.67 -13.69
N LEU A 31 6.18 -5.70 -12.47
CA LEU A 31 5.69 -6.54 -11.37
C LEU A 31 5.37 -5.67 -10.13
N PRO A 32 4.38 -6.07 -9.31
CA PRO A 32 4.12 -5.41 -8.05
C PRO A 32 5.35 -5.59 -7.15
N ALA A 33 5.93 -4.50 -6.66
CA ALA A 33 7.10 -4.55 -5.80
C ALA A 33 7.02 -3.48 -4.72
N ILE A 34 7.18 -3.92 -3.47
CA ILE A 34 7.29 -3.05 -2.30
C ILE A 34 8.78 -2.77 -2.10
N ASN A 35 9.17 -1.51 -2.30
CA ASN A 35 10.50 -1.01 -1.99
C ASN A 35 10.42 -0.35 -0.61
N THR A 36 11.12 -0.92 0.37
CA THR A 36 11.12 -0.46 1.76
C THR A 36 12.49 -0.69 2.37
N ASP A 37 12.89 0.20 3.26
CA ASP A 37 14.06 0.11 4.13
C ASP A 37 13.77 -0.62 5.46
N ALA A 38 12.53 -1.09 5.66
CA ALA A 38 12.12 -1.83 6.83
C ALA A 38 12.80 -3.21 6.92
N SER A 39 12.89 -3.75 8.13
CA SER A 39 13.42 -5.09 8.38
C SER A 39 12.62 -6.16 7.65
N LYS A 40 13.19 -7.38 7.53
CA LYS A 40 12.50 -8.50 6.89
C LYS A 40 11.11 -8.78 7.50
N HIS A 41 11.02 -8.72 8.83
CA HIS A 41 9.77 -8.95 9.56
C HIS A 41 8.72 -7.87 9.25
N GLU A 42 9.13 -6.61 9.28
CA GLU A 42 8.26 -5.47 8.98
C GLU A 42 7.82 -5.49 7.51
N LYS A 43 8.72 -5.83 6.59
CA LYS A 43 8.39 -6.00 5.17
C LYS A 43 7.32 -7.08 4.96
N GLU A 44 7.38 -8.18 5.69
CA GLU A 44 6.34 -9.23 5.64
C GLU A 44 4.99 -8.71 6.17
N GLN A 45 4.99 -7.90 7.24
CA GLN A 45 3.78 -7.24 7.73
C GLN A 45 3.19 -6.29 6.69
N ILE A 46 4.02 -5.40 6.10
CA ILE A 46 3.59 -4.47 5.05
C ILE A 46 3.06 -5.24 3.83
N SER A 47 3.74 -6.32 3.42
CA SER A 47 3.31 -7.13 2.27
C SER A 47 1.95 -7.77 2.51
N ARG A 48 1.69 -8.31 3.71
CA ARG A 48 0.36 -8.85 4.06
C ARG A 48 -0.71 -7.77 4.04
N THR A 49 -0.45 -6.61 4.65
CA THR A 49 -1.39 -5.48 4.65
C THR A 49 -1.71 -4.97 3.25
N VAL A 50 -0.71 -4.88 2.37
CA VAL A 50 -0.90 -4.49 0.97
C VAL A 50 -1.70 -5.55 0.21
N GLN A 51 -1.44 -6.83 0.47
CA GLN A 51 -2.19 -7.92 -0.15
C GLN A 51 -3.68 -7.87 0.26
N GLU A 52 -3.97 -7.79 1.56
CA GLU A 52 -5.34 -7.64 2.10
C GLU A 52 -6.03 -6.39 1.52
N MET A 53 -5.30 -5.28 1.37
CA MET A 53 -5.81 -4.07 0.71
C MET A 53 -6.28 -4.34 -0.72
N PHE A 54 -5.50 -5.06 -1.53
CA PHE A 54 -5.92 -5.36 -2.90
C PHE A 54 -6.98 -6.46 -3.01
N GLU A 55 -7.08 -7.36 -2.03
CA GLU A 55 -8.20 -8.32 -1.93
C GLU A 55 -9.53 -7.61 -1.65
N GLU A 56 -9.49 -6.47 -0.96
CA GLU A 56 -10.66 -5.62 -0.67
C GLU A 56 -10.85 -4.48 -1.70
N ALA A 57 -10.16 -4.51 -2.84
CA ALA A 57 -10.13 -3.40 -3.80
C ALA A 57 -11.53 -2.95 -4.26
N ASP A 58 -12.48 -3.86 -4.44
CA ASP A 58 -13.85 -3.53 -4.84
C ASP A 58 -14.57 -2.60 -3.85
N MET A 59 -14.14 -2.56 -2.58
CA MET A 59 -14.76 -1.76 -1.52
C MET A 59 -14.21 -0.33 -1.42
N TRP A 60 -13.01 -0.06 -1.92
CA TRP A 60 -12.33 1.24 -1.75
C TRP A 60 -11.74 1.81 -3.04
N LEU A 61 -11.48 0.99 -4.06
CA LEU A 61 -11.02 1.42 -5.38
C LEU A 61 -12.22 1.73 -6.29
N VAL A 62 -13.12 2.59 -5.80
CA VAL A 62 -14.29 3.02 -6.56
C VAL A 62 -13.85 4.02 -7.62
N SER A 63 -14.24 3.79 -8.87
CA SER A 63 -14.08 4.79 -9.92
C SER A 63 -15.29 5.71 -9.88
N ASP A 64 -15.07 7.00 -9.59
CA ASP A 64 -16.02 8.04 -10.00
C ASP A 64 -16.07 8.15 -11.53
#